data_AF-A0A0K0FN02-F1
#
_entry.id   AF-A0A0K0FN02-F1
#
_cell.length_a   1.000
_cell.length_b   1.000
_cell.length_c   1.000
_cell.angle_alpha   90.00
_cell.angle_beta   90.00
_cell.angle_gamma   90.00
#
_symmetry.space_group_name_H-M   'P 1'
#
loop_
_entity.id
_entity.type
_entity.pdbx_description
1 polymer ?
#
loop_
_entity_poly.entity_id
_entity_poly.type
_entity_poly.pdbx_seq_one_letter_code
_entity_poly.pdbx_strand_id
1 'polypeptide(L)'
;MASQSSIPPYKRLFEINKLHSALKLTNNDFLKEVEMSIDKSILVTNRRQLRLPTILCGNKKTINIKNMNGSWEYGKGYTLVVPSNIQNWCVITIQNKGRNMISRNMMEDFVKMYIDCVRSHGIRISE
;
A
#
# COMPACT_ATOMS: atom_id res chain seq x y z
N MET A 1 17.53 -0.45 -5.73
CA MET A 1 17.84 0.83 -5.05
C MET A 1 16.89 1.15 -3.89
N ALA A 2 15.60 0.85 -3.94
CA ALA A 2 14.67 1.13 -2.82
C ALA A 2 15.01 0.40 -1.48
N SER A 3 15.68 -0.75 -1.53
CA SER A 3 16.01 -1.55 -0.34
C SER A 3 17.11 -0.94 0.54
N GLN A 4 18.01 -0.12 -0.02
CA GLN A 4 19.17 0.38 0.74
C GLN A 4 18.81 1.53 1.70
N SER A 5 17.69 2.23 1.47
CA SER A 5 17.24 3.36 2.30
C SER A 5 15.92 3.09 3.04
N SER A 6 15.33 1.91 2.84
CA SER A 6 14.15 1.48 3.58
C SER A 6 14.57 0.96 4.95
N ILE A 7 14.35 1.78 5.98
CA ILE A 7 14.72 1.48 7.36
C ILE A 7 13.46 1.65 8.21
N PRO A 8 13.11 0.68 9.09
CA PRO A 8 11.94 0.79 9.93
C PRO A 8 12.07 1.96 10.92
N PRO A 9 10.96 2.58 11.37
CA PRO A 9 11.00 3.81 12.16
C PRO A 9 11.88 3.74 13.42
N TYR A 10 11.83 2.64 14.18
CA TYR A 10 12.65 2.48 15.38
C TYR A 10 14.16 2.54 15.09
N LYS A 11 14.59 1.90 13.99
CA LYS A 11 15.99 1.90 13.56
C LYS A 11 16.37 3.26 12.99
N ARG A 12 15.47 3.93 12.28
CA ARG A 12 15.69 5.31 11.80
C ARG A 12 15.91 6.27 12.97
N LEU A 13 15.12 6.18 14.04
CA LEU A 13 15.29 6.98 15.25
C LEU A 13 16.66 6.72 15.91
N PHE A 14 17.08 5.46 15.98
CA PHE A 14 18.40 5.10 16.48
C PHE A 14 19.54 5.72 15.64
N GLU A 15 19.48 5.63 14.32
CA GLU A 15 20.49 6.23 13.44
C GLU A 15 20.51 7.76 13.53
N ILE A 16 19.34 8.41 13.70
CA ILE A 16 19.26 9.85 13.95
C ILE A 16 19.97 10.22 15.26
N ASN A 17 19.73 9.48 16.34
CA ASN A 17 20.39 9.72 17.63
C ASN A 17 21.91 9.51 17.55
N LYS A 18 22.34 8.49 16.79
CA LYS A 18 23.76 8.23 16.52
C LYS A 18 24.41 9.37 15.74
N LEU A 19 23.75 9.84 14.69
CA LEU A 19 24.22 10.98 13.89
C LEU A 19 24.27 12.26 14.71
N HIS A 20 23.24 12.55 15.50
CA HIS A 20 23.21 13.70 16.41
C HIS A 20 24.41 13.68 17.38
N SER A 21 24.73 12.51 17.93
CA SER A 21 25.90 12.34 18.82
C SER A 21 27.23 12.53 18.07
N ALA A 22 27.34 11.99 16.85
CA ALA A 22 28.54 12.12 16.02
C ALA A 22 28.82 13.57 15.61
N LEU A 23 27.77 14.36 15.37
CA LEU A 23 27.86 15.77 14.99
C LEU A 23 28.16 16.71 16.18
N LYS A 24 28.17 16.20 17.43
CA LYS A 24 28.47 16.96 18.67
C LYS A 24 27.66 18.26 18.80
N LEU A 25 26.40 18.25 18.37
CA LEU A 25 25.56 19.44 18.25
C LEU A 25 25.15 20.08 19.59
N THR A 26 25.18 19.35 20.69
CA THR A 26 24.76 19.84 22.01
C THR A 26 25.81 20.71 22.72
N ASN A 27 27.10 20.46 22.48
CA ASN A 27 28.22 21.14 23.16
C ASN A 27 29.19 21.72 22.14
N ASN A 28 28.66 22.35 21.09
CA ASN A 28 29.45 22.96 20.03
C ASN A 28 29.74 24.42 20.37
N ASP A 29 31.01 24.82 20.39
CA ASP A 29 31.40 26.18 20.80
C ASP A 29 30.95 27.25 19.81
N PHE A 30 30.91 26.96 18.50
CA PHE A 30 30.36 27.89 17.51
C PHE A 30 28.87 28.13 17.71
N LEU A 31 28.11 27.09 18.10
CA LEU A 31 26.69 27.26 18.39
C LEU A 31 26.47 28.12 19.65
N LYS A 32 27.35 27.99 20.65
CA LYS A 32 27.33 28.87 21.84
C LYS A 32 27.66 30.32 21.49
N GLU A 33 28.63 30.56 20.59
CA GLU A 33 29.00 31.91 20.15
C GLU A 33 27.84 32.67 19.49
N VAL A 34 26.92 31.94 18.84
CA VAL A 34 25.69 32.51 18.24
C VAL A 34 24.45 32.34 19.11
N GLU A 35 24.64 32.06 20.41
CA GLU A 35 23.57 31.90 21.41
C GLU A 35 22.53 30.82 21.04
N MET A 36 22.95 29.79 20.29
CA MET A 36 22.10 28.69 19.86
C MET A 36 22.38 27.43 20.67
N SER A 37 21.32 26.82 21.19
CA SER A 37 21.38 25.52 21.86
C SER A 37 20.47 24.51 21.13
N ILE A 38 20.99 23.31 20.88
CA ILE A 38 20.21 22.21 20.28
C ILE A 38 19.84 21.22 21.38
N ASP A 39 18.55 20.96 21.53
CA ASP A 39 18.07 19.90 22.43
C ASP A 39 18.43 18.51 21.86
N LYS A 40 18.89 17.63 22.73
CA LYS A 40 19.19 16.22 22.41
C LYS A 40 17.91 15.39 22.27
N SER A 41 16.83 15.83 22.89
CA SER A 41 15.57 15.09 22.92
C SER A 41 14.78 15.24 21.63
N ILE A 42 14.11 14.17 21.20
CA ILE A 42 13.17 14.26 20.09
C ILE A 42 11.89 14.89 20.63
N LEU A 43 11.41 15.95 19.97
CA LEU A 43 10.19 16.65 20.36
C LEU A 43 9.00 15.68 20.44
N VAL A 44 8.43 15.58 21.64
CA VAL A 44 7.22 14.81 21.87
C VAL A 44 6.02 15.68 21.53
N THR A 45 5.14 15.19 20.66
CA THR A 45 3.91 15.88 20.27
C THR A 45 2.68 15.08 20.67
N ASN A 46 1.65 15.80 21.10
CA ASN A 46 0.31 15.23 21.25
C ASN A 46 -0.24 14.89 19.87
N ARG A 47 -0.89 13.72 19.76
CA ARG A 47 -1.52 13.27 18.52
C ARG A 47 -2.89 12.69 18.79
N ARG A 48 -3.76 12.74 17.78
CA ARG A 48 -5.05 12.05 17.77
C ARG A 48 -5.02 10.94 16.72
N GLN A 49 -5.47 9.75 17.11
CA GLN A 49 -5.75 8.68 16.16
C GLN A 49 -7.24 8.72 15.82
N LEU A 50 -7.55 9.02 14.57
CA LEU A 50 -8.93 9.00 14.10
C LEU A 50 -9.45 7.56 14.05
N ARG A 51 -10.77 7.42 14.24
CA ARG A 51 -11.43 6.11 14.11
C ARG A 51 -11.36 5.64 12.66
N LEU A 52 -11.18 4.35 12.49
CA LEU A 52 -11.19 3.73 11.17
C LEU A 52 -12.59 3.86 10.54
N PRO A 53 -12.66 4.19 9.25
CA PRO A 53 -13.95 4.25 8.56
C PRO A 53 -14.50 2.85 8.31
N THR A 54 -15.82 2.77 8.14
CA THR A 54 -16.49 1.59 7.59
C THR A 54 -16.62 1.77 6.08
N ILE A 55 -16.28 0.73 5.32
CA ILE A 55 -16.37 0.75 3.86
C ILE A 55 -17.71 0.18 3.45
N LEU A 56 -18.45 0.93 2.63
CA LEU A 56 -19.69 0.48 2.03
C LEU A 56 -19.40 -0.31 0.75
N CYS A 57 -20.03 -1.47 0.62
CA CYS A 57 -20.01 -2.30 -0.59
C CYS A 57 -21.43 -2.43 -1.17
N GLY A 58 -21.51 -3.01 -2.36
CA GLY A 58 -22.77 -3.42 -2.98
C GLY A 58 -23.59 -4.33 -2.07
N ASN A 59 -24.89 -4.39 -2.35
CA ASN A 59 -25.88 -5.14 -1.55
C ASN A 59 -25.92 -4.72 -0.07
N LYS A 60 -25.64 -3.45 0.23
CA LYS A 60 -25.64 -2.88 1.59
C LYS A 60 -24.70 -3.59 2.57
N LYS A 61 -23.70 -4.31 2.06
CA LYS A 61 -22.66 -4.94 2.90
C LYS A 61 -21.64 -3.91 3.33
N THR A 62 -21.02 -4.13 4.49
CA THR A 62 -20.00 -3.23 5.03
C THR A 62 -18.75 -3.99 5.43
N ILE A 63 -17.58 -3.41 5.15
CA ILE A 63 -16.30 -3.91 5.64
C ILE A 63 -15.84 -3.01 6.78
N ASN A 64 -15.72 -3.59 7.98
CA ASN A 64 -15.14 -2.92 9.12
C ASN A 64 -13.63 -3.18 9.12
N ILE A 65 -12.85 -2.10 8.97
CA ILE A 65 -11.39 -2.17 9.01
C ILE A 65 -10.96 -2.45 10.45
N LYS A 66 -10.26 -3.58 10.66
CA LYS A 66 -9.85 -4.03 12.00
C LYS A 66 -8.37 -3.75 12.30
N ASN A 67 -7.56 -3.51 11.28
CA ASN A 67 -6.13 -3.29 11.43
C ASN A 67 -5.80 -1.81 11.60
N MET A 68 -4.74 -1.55 12.35
CA MET A 68 -4.34 -0.17 12.68
C MET A 68 -3.68 0.57 11.52
N ASN A 69 -3.24 -0.14 10.48
CA ASN A 69 -2.66 0.45 9.27
C ASN A 69 -3.71 0.90 8.25
N GLY A 70 -5.00 0.66 8.51
CA GLY A 70 -6.09 1.07 7.63
C GLY A 70 -6.24 0.24 6.35
N SER A 71 -5.48 -0.85 6.20
CA SER A 71 -5.56 -1.66 4.98
C SER A 71 -6.78 -2.57 5.01
N TRP A 72 -7.36 -2.82 3.85
CA TRP A 72 -8.50 -3.72 3.72
C TRP A 72 -8.38 -4.47 2.42
N GLU A 73 -8.99 -5.65 2.38
CA GLU A 73 -9.00 -6.49 1.20
C GLU A 73 -10.42 -6.70 0.74
N TYR A 74 -10.56 -6.80 -0.57
CA TYR A 74 -11.82 -7.10 -1.19
C TYR A 74 -12.00 -8.62 -1.25
N GLY A 75 -12.62 -9.16 -0.20
CA GLY A 75 -12.80 -10.59 -0.04
C GLY A 75 -13.96 -11.18 -0.84
N LYS A 76 -14.00 -12.50 -0.91
CA LYS A 76 -15.12 -13.23 -1.53
C LYS A 76 -16.46 -12.83 -0.90
N GLY A 77 -17.48 -12.62 -1.74
CA GLY A 77 -18.84 -12.32 -1.31
C GLY A 77 -19.14 -10.84 -1.07
N TYR A 78 -18.17 -9.94 -1.25
CA TYR A 78 -18.40 -8.51 -1.42
C TYR A 78 -18.55 -8.18 -2.91
N THR A 79 -19.47 -7.27 -3.22
CA THR A 79 -19.76 -6.84 -4.61
C THR A 79 -19.59 -5.34 -4.72
N LEU A 80 -19.18 -4.84 -5.88
CA LEU A 80 -18.94 -3.41 -6.07
C LEU A 80 -20.24 -2.63 -5.84
N VAL A 81 -20.11 -1.42 -5.29
CA VAL A 81 -21.28 -0.55 -5.00
C VAL A 81 -22.08 -0.29 -6.28
N VAL A 82 -21.36 -0.10 -7.39
CA VAL A 82 -21.92 0.06 -8.73
C VAL A 82 -21.39 -1.10 -9.58
N PRO A 83 -22.16 -2.19 -9.75
CA PRO A 83 -21.78 -3.27 -10.64
C PRO A 83 -21.78 -2.80 -12.09
N SER A 84 -20.87 -3.33 -12.91
CA SER A 84 -20.77 -3.01 -14.33
C SER A 84 -21.03 -4.25 -15.20
N ASN A 85 -21.43 -3.98 -16.44
CA ASN A 85 -21.53 -4.99 -17.48
C ASN A 85 -20.57 -4.63 -18.60
N ILE A 86 -19.66 -5.53 -18.94
CA ILE A 86 -18.68 -5.35 -20.01
C ILE A 86 -19.18 -6.16 -21.21
N GLN A 87 -19.49 -5.43 -22.27
CA GLN A 87 -19.84 -5.98 -23.58
C GLN A 87 -18.73 -5.64 -24.58
N ASN A 88 -18.61 -6.43 -25.65
CA ASN A 88 -17.67 -6.18 -26.75
C ASN A 88 -16.21 -6.05 -26.27
N TRP A 89 -15.67 -7.14 -25.72
CA TRP A 89 -14.30 -7.19 -25.24
C TRP A 89 -13.47 -8.18 -26.09
N CYS A 90 -12.15 -8.02 -26.05
CA CYS A 90 -11.22 -8.95 -26.69
C CYS A 90 -9.97 -9.11 -25.83
N VAL A 91 -9.25 -10.19 -26.06
CA VAL A 91 -7.99 -10.51 -25.38
C VAL A 91 -6.87 -10.49 -26.41
N ILE A 92 -5.87 -9.65 -26.17
CA ILE A 92 -4.69 -9.54 -27.03
C ILE A 92 -3.47 -9.95 -26.23
N THR A 93 -2.83 -11.04 -26.64
CA THR A 93 -1.58 -11.52 -26.02
C THR A 93 -0.40 -11.01 -26.84
N ILE A 94 0.42 -10.15 -26.25
CA ILE A 94 1.66 -9.64 -26.85
C ILE A 94 2.82 -10.45 -26.27
N GLN A 95 3.53 -11.19 -27.13
CA GLN A 95 4.65 -12.02 -26.71
C GLN A 95 5.86 -11.85 -27.63
N ASN A 96 7.04 -11.68 -27.02
CA ASN A 96 8.32 -11.74 -27.72
C ASN A 96 8.73 -13.21 -27.90
N LYS A 97 9.32 -13.55 -29.05
CA LYS A 97 9.83 -14.90 -29.31
C LYS A 97 10.86 -15.28 -28.23
N GLY A 98 10.58 -16.30 -27.43
CA GLY A 98 11.43 -16.73 -26.31
C GLY A 98 10.94 -18.02 -25.63
N ARG A 99 11.67 -18.49 -24.60
CA ARG A 99 11.42 -19.78 -23.91
C ARG A 99 10.10 -19.88 -23.14
N ASN A 100 9.39 -18.78 -22.89
CA ASN A 100 8.16 -18.74 -22.11
C ASN A 100 6.98 -18.28 -22.97
N MET A 101 6.67 -19.01 -24.03
CA MET A 101 5.47 -18.73 -24.83
C MET A 101 4.21 -19.08 -24.03
N ILE A 102 3.25 -18.15 -24.01
CA ILE A 102 1.95 -18.39 -23.40
C ILE A 102 1.16 -19.25 -24.38
N SER A 103 0.79 -20.46 -23.95
CA SER A 103 -0.05 -21.33 -24.77
C SER A 103 -1.49 -20.81 -24.80
N ARG A 104 -2.23 -21.17 -25.85
CA ARG A 104 -3.65 -20.84 -25.95
C ARG A 104 -4.44 -21.32 -24.74
N ASN A 105 -4.18 -22.55 -24.29
CA ASN A 105 -4.85 -23.14 -23.13
C ASN A 105 -4.59 -22.35 -21.84
N MET A 106 -3.35 -21.90 -21.60
CA MET A 106 -3.04 -21.04 -20.44
C MET A 106 -3.83 -19.72 -20.50
N MET A 107 -4.00 -19.16 -21.70
CA MET A 107 -4.77 -17.93 -21.86
C MET A 107 -6.26 -18.17 -21.62
N GLU A 108 -6.82 -19.26 -22.15
CA GLU A 108 -8.22 -19.64 -21.93
C GLU A 108 -8.51 -19.88 -20.43
N ASP A 109 -7.61 -20.58 -19.73
CA ASP A 109 -7.71 -20.80 -18.29
C ASP A 109 -7.62 -19.49 -17.50
N PHE A 110 -6.68 -18.61 -17.83
CA PHE A 110 -6.55 -17.31 -17.19
C PHE A 110 -7.81 -16.46 -17.39
N VAL A 111 -8.33 -16.39 -18.62
CA VAL A 111 -9.53 -15.62 -18.95
C VAL A 111 -10.73 -16.14 -18.18
N LYS A 112 -10.90 -17.46 -18.11
CA LYS A 112 -11.97 -18.09 -17.33
C LYS A 112 -11.85 -17.73 -15.84
N MET A 113 -10.66 -17.89 -15.26
CA MET A 113 -10.40 -17.50 -13.86
C MET A 113 -10.67 -16.02 -13.60
N TYR A 114 -10.27 -15.15 -14.52
CA TYR A 114 -10.51 -13.72 -14.44
C TYR A 114 -12.00 -13.40 -14.46
N ILE A 115 -12.75 -13.96 -15.43
CA ILE A 115 -14.20 -13.79 -15.56
C ILE A 115 -14.92 -14.27 -14.29
N ASP A 116 -14.57 -15.44 -13.77
CA ASP A 116 -15.17 -15.98 -12.55
C ASP A 116 -14.87 -15.09 -11.33
N CYS A 117 -13.64 -14.59 -11.23
CA CYS A 117 -13.23 -13.67 -10.18
C CYS A 117 -14.05 -12.37 -10.22
N VAL A 118 -14.16 -11.72 -11.37
CA VAL A 118 -14.89 -10.44 -11.46
C VAL A 118 -16.40 -10.62 -11.34
N ARG A 119 -16.95 -11.74 -11.82
CA ARG A 119 -18.37 -12.12 -11.61
C ARG A 119 -18.70 -12.24 -10.12
N SER A 120 -17.80 -12.81 -9.32
CA SER A 120 -17.98 -12.89 -7.86
C SER A 120 -18.06 -11.52 -7.16
N HIS A 121 -17.56 -10.47 -7.82
CA HIS A 121 -17.59 -9.08 -7.33
C HIS A 121 -18.66 -8.22 -8.03
N GLY A 122 -19.57 -8.84 -8.79
CA GLY A 122 -20.72 -8.18 -9.41
C GLY A 122 -20.47 -7.62 -10.82
N ILE A 123 -19.29 -7.84 -11.41
CA ILE A 123 -19.02 -7.46 -12.80
C ILE A 123 -19.46 -8.59 -13.72
N ARG A 124 -20.33 -8.30 -14.68
CA ARG A 124 -20.70 -9.26 -15.73
C ARG A 124 -19.87 -8.98 -16.96
N ILE A 125 -19.28 -10.03 -17.52
CA ILE A 125 -18.61 -9.99 -18.83
C ILE A 125 -19.45 -10.89 -19.74
N SER A 126 -19.95 -10.33 -20.84
CA SER A 126 -20.67 -11.09 -21.85
C SER A 126 -19.74 -12.10 -22.51
N GLU A 127 -20.22 -13.32 -22.74
CA GLU A 127 -19.47 -14.32 -23.52
C GLU A 127 -19.41 -13.93 -25.01
#